data_AF-A0A0P9F7U4-F1
#
_entry.id   AF-A0A0P9F7U4-F1
#
_cell.length_a   1.000
_cell.length_b   1.000
_cell.length_c   1.000
_cell.angle_alpha   90.00
_cell.angle_beta   90.00
_cell.angle_gamma   90.00
#
_symmetry.space_group_name_H-M   'P 1'
#
loop_
_entity.id
_entity.type
_entity.pdbx_description
1 polymer ?
#
loop_
_entity_poly.entity_id
_entity_poly.type
_entity_poly.pdbx_seq_one_letter_code
_entity_poly.pdbx_strand_id
1 'polypeptide(L)' 'MAISGNFIDFDFSNENYTGQTFSGDFTGATFNGADLSGALLLGDFTDADFSGADLSGAVLSGTFTAATMPDGSTHS' A
#
# COMPACT_ATOMS: atom_id res chain seq x y z
N MET A 1 -12.31 5.25 6.76
CA MET A 1 -11.64 5.02 8.07
C MET A 1 -10.16 5.24 7.85
N ALA A 2 -9.40 5.64 8.86
CA ALA A 2 -7.94 5.78 8.74
C ALA A 2 -7.26 4.58 9.41
N ILE A 3 -6.27 4.01 8.73
CA ILE A 3 -5.41 2.94 9.21
C ILE A 3 -4.08 3.61 9.53
N SER A 4 -3.80 3.71 10.82
CA SER A 4 -2.58 4.37 11.28
C SER A 4 -1.91 3.58 12.38
N GLY A 5 -0.60 3.38 12.25
CA GLY A 5 0.17 2.58 13.20
C GLY A 5 1.46 2.04 12.60
N ASN A 6 1.96 0.98 13.22
CA ASN A 6 3.08 0.20 12.74
C ASN A 6 2.56 -1.18 12.34
N PHE A 7 2.70 -1.51 11.06
CA PHE A 7 2.20 -2.70 10.38
C PHE A 7 3.32 -3.32 9.54
N ILE A 8 4.53 -3.37 10.08
CA ILE A 8 5.68 -4.01 9.43
C ILE A 8 5.35 -5.48 9.18
N ASP A 9 5.63 -5.97 7.96
CA ASP A 9 5.38 -7.33 7.50
C ASP A 9 3.90 -7.81 7.66
N PHE A 10 2.95 -6.87 7.77
CA PHE A 10 1.55 -7.21 7.95
C PHE A 10 0.87 -7.56 6.63
N ASP A 11 -0.09 -8.48 6.67
CA ASP A 11 -0.86 -8.94 5.50
C ASP A 11 -2.20 -8.20 5.38
N PHE A 12 -2.37 -7.47 4.29
CA PHE A 12 -3.58 -6.75 3.86
C PHE A 12 -4.14 -7.31 2.54
N SER A 13 -3.71 -8.50 2.12
CA SER A 13 -4.00 -9.03 0.79
C SER A 13 -5.48 -9.32 0.57
N ASN A 14 -5.95 -9.05 -0.65
CA ASN A 14 -7.31 -9.35 -1.12
C ASN A 14 -8.45 -8.66 -0.33
N GLU A 15 -8.17 -7.58 0.38
CA GLU A 15 -9.15 -6.84 1.15
C GLU A 15 -9.61 -5.54 0.44
N ASN A 16 -10.76 -5.00 0.86
CA ASN A 16 -11.29 -3.74 0.35
C ASN A 16 -10.87 -2.56 1.23
N TYR A 17 -10.05 -1.69 0.66
CA TYR A 17 -9.52 -0.47 1.25
C TYR A 17 -9.87 0.79 0.44
N THR A 18 -10.92 0.72 -0.38
CA THR A 18 -11.37 1.81 -1.24
C THR A 18 -11.56 3.12 -0.44
N GLY A 19 -10.88 4.19 -0.87
CA GLY A 19 -10.99 5.52 -0.26
C GLY A 19 -10.44 5.63 1.17
N GLN A 20 -9.76 4.61 1.68
CA GLN A 20 -9.19 4.66 3.03
C GLN A 20 -7.87 5.46 3.07
N THR A 21 -7.46 5.87 4.26
CA THR A 21 -6.20 6.59 4.47
C THR A 21 -5.25 5.70 5.26
N PHE A 22 -4.05 5.47 4.72
CA PHE A 22 -2.96 4.77 5.37
C PHE A 22 -1.90 5.79 5.79
N SER A 23 -1.52 5.78 7.07
CA SER A 23 -0.48 6.68 7.60
C SER A 23 0.29 5.99 8.72
N GLY A 24 1.59 5.77 8.54
CA GLY A 24 2.37 4.99 9.48
C GLY A 24 3.51 4.25 8.79
N ASP A 25 3.96 3.18 9.43
CA ASP A 25 5.01 2.30 8.92
C ASP A 25 4.38 0.99 8.43
N PHE A 26 4.53 0.72 7.14
CA PHE A 26 4.05 -0.46 6.42
C PHE A 26 5.23 -1.15 5.71
N THR A 27 6.43 -1.02 6.25
CA THR A 27 7.63 -1.65 5.67
C THR A 27 7.42 -3.16 5.54
N GLY A 28 7.63 -3.71 4.34
CA GLY A 28 7.43 -5.13 4.06
C GLY A 28 5.97 -5.61 4.06
N ALA A 29 4.99 -4.71 4.22
CA ALA A 29 3.59 -5.10 4.24
C ALA A 29 3.12 -5.62 2.87
N THR A 30 2.17 -6.56 2.89
CA THR A 30 1.63 -7.18 1.68
C THR A 30 0.23 -6.64 1.38
N PHE A 31 0.06 -6.03 0.21
CA PHE A 31 -1.21 -5.52 -0.33
C PHE A 31 -1.63 -6.27 -1.61
N ASN A 32 -1.10 -7.47 -1.85
CA ASN A 32 -1.37 -8.25 -3.06
C ASN A 32 -2.88 -8.40 -3.29
N GLY A 33 -3.36 -8.00 -4.48
CA GLY A 33 -4.77 -8.08 -4.85
C GLY A 33 -5.73 -7.20 -4.04
N ALA A 34 -5.24 -6.30 -3.19
CA ALA A 34 -6.09 -5.40 -2.42
C ALA A 34 -6.73 -4.32 -3.31
N ASP A 35 -7.96 -3.92 -3.01
CA ASP A 35 -8.61 -2.76 -3.63
C ASP A 35 -8.26 -1.50 -2.83
N LEU A 36 -7.30 -0.73 -3.32
CA LEU A 36 -6.85 0.55 -2.76
C LEU A 36 -7.33 1.73 -3.61
N SER A 37 -8.38 1.55 -4.41
CA SER A 37 -8.86 2.59 -5.31
C SER A 37 -9.29 3.84 -4.53
N GLY A 38 -8.79 5.00 -4.95
CA GLY A 38 -9.01 6.27 -4.25
C GLY A 38 -8.37 6.39 -2.86
N ALA A 39 -7.53 5.44 -2.43
CA ALA A 39 -6.89 5.50 -1.12
C ALA A 39 -5.83 6.63 -1.04
N LEU A 40 -5.57 7.11 0.17
CA LEU A 40 -4.49 8.05 0.47
C LEU A 40 -3.37 7.29 1.20
N LEU A 41 -2.21 7.13 0.56
CA LEU A 41 -1.07 6.42 1.11
C LEU A 41 0.00 7.45 1.54
N LEU A 42 0.04 7.73 2.85
CA LEU A 42 0.80 8.84 3.46
C LEU A 42 1.92 8.35 4.41
N GLY A 43 2.31 7.08 4.33
CA GLY A 43 3.26 6.41 5.23
C GLY A 43 4.55 5.93 4.57
N ASP A 44 5.29 5.08 5.26
CA ASP A 44 6.41 4.32 4.70
C ASP A 44 5.92 2.96 4.21
N PHE A 45 6.12 2.68 2.93
CA PHE A 45 5.80 1.42 2.26
C PHE A 45 7.05 0.80 1.64
N THR A 46 8.21 1.04 2.26
CA THR A 46 9.47 0.42 1.83
C THR A 46 9.33 -1.10 1.78
N ASP A 47 9.83 -1.73 0.70
CA ASP A 47 9.73 -3.18 0.48
C ASP A 47 8.28 -3.76 0.47
N ALA A 48 7.24 -2.92 0.41
CA ALA A 48 5.86 -3.40 0.40
C ALA A 48 5.47 -4.04 -0.94
N ASP A 49 4.59 -5.03 -0.93
CA ASP A 49 4.11 -5.72 -2.14
C ASP A 49 2.68 -5.31 -2.51
N PHE A 50 2.53 -4.48 -3.55
CA PHE A 50 1.25 -4.08 -4.15
C PHE A 50 0.90 -4.89 -5.41
N SER A 51 1.54 -6.04 -5.66
CA SER A 51 1.29 -6.84 -6.87
C SER A 51 -0.19 -7.13 -7.08
N GLY A 52 -0.73 -6.75 -8.24
CA GLY A 52 -2.16 -6.94 -8.55
C GLY A 52 -3.13 -6.09 -7.72
N ALA A 53 -2.67 -5.17 -6.86
CA ALA A 53 -3.54 -4.24 -6.15
C ALA A 53 -4.13 -3.19 -7.10
N ASP A 54 -5.37 -2.75 -6.84
CA ASP A 54 -5.96 -1.63 -7.57
C ASP A 54 -5.59 -0.30 -6.89
N LEU A 55 -4.69 0.46 -7.51
CA LEU A 55 -4.31 1.81 -7.06
C LEU A 55 -5.01 2.92 -7.88
N SER A 56 -6.08 2.61 -8.60
CA SER A 56 -6.79 3.58 -9.45
C SER A 56 -7.27 4.79 -8.65
N GLY A 57 -6.78 5.97 -9.00
CA GLY A 57 -7.11 7.21 -8.31
C GLY A 57 -6.54 7.34 -6.89
N ALA A 58 -5.68 6.42 -6.46
CA ALA A 58 -4.97 6.54 -5.19
C ALA A 58 -3.97 7.71 -5.23
N VAL A 59 -3.76 8.33 -4.08
CA VAL A 59 -2.75 9.38 -3.90
C VAL A 59 -1.57 8.79 -3.13
N LEU A 60 -0.43 8.68 -3.81
CA LEU A 60 0.82 8.17 -3.26
C LEU A 60 1.67 9.35 -2.80
N SER A 61 1.64 9.65 -1.50
CA SER A 61 2.41 10.76 -0.91
C SER A 61 3.39 10.29 0.18
N GLY A 62 3.59 8.98 0.30
CA GLY A 62 4.54 8.33 1.20
C GLY A 62 5.85 7.88 0.52
N THR A 63 6.60 7.04 1.22
CA THR A 63 7.82 6.39 0.69
C THR A 63 7.46 5.02 0.11
N PHE A 64 7.98 4.68 -1.08
CA PHE A 64 7.70 3.42 -1.78
C PHE A 64 8.98 2.77 -2.31
N THR A 65 10.11 3.03 -1.67
CA THR A 65 11.41 2.49 -2.12
C THR A 65 11.41 0.97 -2.01
N ALA A 66 11.87 0.29 -3.06
CA ALA A 66 11.84 -1.15 -3.21
C ALA A 66 10.43 -1.79 -3.14
N ALA A 67 9.35 -1.01 -3.20
CA ALA A 67 8.01 -1.55 -3.23
C ALA A 67 7.73 -2.22 -4.60
N THR A 68 7.02 -3.34 -4.59
CA THR A 68 6.54 -3.98 -5.82
C THR A 68 5.19 -3.36 -6.20
N MET A 69 5.11 -2.75 -7.38
CA MET A 69 3.93 -2.06 -7.89
C MET A 69 2.91 -3.05 -8.49
N PRO A 70 1.66 -2.64 -8.76
CA PRO A 70 0.62 -3.53 -9.30
C PRO A 70 0.99 -4.24 -10.61
N ASP A 71 1.85 -3.65 -11.43
CA ASP A 71 2.35 -4.25 -12.67
C ASP A 71 3.52 -5.23 -12.46
N GLY A 72 3.92 -5.46 -11.21
CA GLY A 72 5.04 -6.31 -10.80
C GLY A 72 6.41 -5.63 -10.91
N SER A 73 6.48 -4.36 -11.28
CA SER A 73 7.75 -3.61 -11.29
C SER A 73 8.13 -3.16 -9.88
N THR A 74 9.42 -3.14 -9.57
CA THR A 74 9.91 -2.58 -8.32
C THR A 74 10.14 -1.07 -8.47
N HIS A 75 9.53 -0.26 -7.61
CA HIS A 75 9.74 1.18 -7.54
C HIS A 75 10.95 1.48 -6.64
N SER A 76 11.87 2.34 -7.08
CA SER A 76 13.09 2.69 -6.33
C SER A 76 12.97 4.04 -5.64
#